data_AF-A0A958UZ05-F1
#
_entry.id   AF-A0A958UZ05-F1
#
_cell.length_a   1.000
_cell.length_b   1.000
_cell.length_c   1.000
_cell.angle_alpha   90.00
_cell.angle_beta   90.00
_cell.angle_gamma   90.00
#
_symmetry.space_group_name_H-M   'P 1'
#
loop_
_entity.id
_entity.type
_entity.pdbx_description
1 polymer ?
#
loop_
_entity_poly.entity_id
_entity_poly.type
_entity_poly.pdbx_seq_one_letter_code
_entity_poly.pdbx_strand_id
1 'polypeptide(L)'
;AQISYNLTNISITPMHIAFDESCRAAEERGLRVTGSELVGLVPLKAMLDAADYFLTKQQRSLGISESEKIKIAVKSLGLDDLKPFNPDEKIIEYLLKDRSVKKLIDFKLDGFADETASESVAPGGGSISAYVGALGVSLGTMVANISAHKPGWDDKWEFYSKWAEKGQTYKNKLLALVDEDTNAFNKILEGFRMPKSTDAEKAERAKAIQEATKYATEIPFQVMETAYDSMEVMKTMVREGLQSSLSDGAVGALCARTAVMGAYFNVKINAKDIKDREFTEAIIKKADKIYFSAIALEKEIVDYVNSKM
;
A
#
# COMPACT_ATOMS: atom_id res chain seq x y z
N ALA A 1 36.45 -14.33 15.63
CA ALA A 1 36.87 -12.91 15.66
C ALA A 1 35.69 -12.07 15.18
N GLN A 2 35.63 -10.79 15.56
CA GLN A 2 34.58 -9.87 15.11
C GLN A 2 35.25 -8.66 14.46
N ILE A 3 34.69 -8.19 13.34
CA ILE A 3 35.04 -6.89 12.79
C ILE A 3 33.95 -5.91 13.21
N SER A 4 34.33 -4.92 14.01
CA SER A 4 33.40 -3.94 14.56
C SER A 4 33.52 -2.63 13.80
N TYR A 5 32.39 -2.14 13.29
CA TYR A 5 32.31 -0.88 12.55
C TYR A 5 31.31 0.08 13.20
N ASN A 6 31.59 1.38 13.09
CA ASN A 6 30.59 2.41 13.27
C ASN A 6 30.31 3.03 11.90
N LEU A 7 29.11 2.79 11.36
CA LEU A 7 28.67 3.42 10.13
C LEU A 7 28.22 4.86 10.44
N THR A 8 29.12 5.81 10.23
CA THR A 8 28.90 7.23 10.59
C THR A 8 27.90 7.93 9.67
N ASN A 9 27.75 7.46 8.43
CA ASN A 9 26.73 7.93 7.49
C ASN A 9 26.27 6.81 6.56
N ILE A 10 25.13 6.22 6.88
CA ILE A 10 24.54 5.09 6.14
C ILE A 10 24.01 5.47 4.75
N SER A 11 23.86 6.77 4.45
CA SER A 11 23.51 7.25 3.10
C SER A 11 24.71 7.28 2.16
N ILE A 12 25.93 7.31 2.70
CA ILE A 12 27.18 7.25 1.90
C ILE A 12 27.69 5.81 1.86
N THR A 13 27.76 5.14 3.01
CA THR A 13 28.16 3.73 3.12
C THR A 13 27.04 2.94 3.78
N PRO A 14 26.12 2.37 2.98
CA PRO A 14 25.03 1.56 3.50
C PRO A 14 25.52 0.28 4.19
N MET A 15 24.72 -0.23 5.13
CA MET A 15 25.10 -1.41 5.93
C MET A 15 25.34 -2.66 5.08
N HIS A 16 24.55 -2.85 4.02
CA HIS A 16 24.67 -4.00 3.13
C HIS A 16 25.95 -3.95 2.29
N ILE A 17 26.40 -2.75 1.91
CA ILE A 17 27.70 -2.58 1.22
C ILE A 17 28.85 -2.88 2.18
N ALA A 18 28.81 -2.35 3.40
CA ALA A 18 29.84 -2.62 4.40
C ALA A 18 29.93 -4.12 4.75
N PHE A 19 28.78 -4.79 4.86
CA PHE A 19 28.72 -6.23 5.11
C PHE A 19 29.29 -7.04 3.94
N ASP A 20 28.85 -6.78 2.70
CA ASP A 20 29.33 -7.52 1.53
C ASP A 20 30.83 -7.32 1.28
N GLU A 21 31.35 -6.11 1.51
CA GLU A 21 32.78 -5.85 1.42
C GLU A 21 33.58 -6.59 2.50
N SER A 22 33.01 -6.74 3.69
CA SER A 22 33.60 -7.56 4.76
C SER A 22 33.64 -9.03 4.38
N CYS A 23 32.54 -9.55 3.80
CA CYS A 23 32.47 -10.91 3.29
C CYS A 23 33.51 -11.15 2.18
N ARG A 24 33.58 -10.26 1.19
CA ARG A 24 34.56 -10.32 0.10
C ARG A 24 36.00 -10.33 0.63
N ALA A 25 36.32 -9.43 1.55
CA ALA A 25 37.66 -9.35 2.13
C ALA A 25 38.03 -10.58 2.97
N ALA A 26 37.05 -11.22 3.62
CA ALA A 26 37.25 -12.47 4.37
C ALA A 26 37.50 -13.66 3.42
N GLU A 27 36.68 -13.77 2.36
CA GLU A 27 36.80 -14.83 1.36
C GLU A 27 38.15 -14.80 0.64
N GLU A 28 38.66 -13.62 0.28
CA GLU A 28 40.01 -13.44 -0.29
C GLU A 28 41.14 -13.98 0.60
N ARG A 29 40.88 -14.13 1.91
CA ARG A 29 41.81 -14.67 2.92
C ARG A 29 41.49 -16.11 3.31
N GLY A 30 40.54 -16.77 2.64
CA GLY A 30 40.09 -18.13 2.96
C GLY A 30 39.30 -18.21 4.27
N LEU A 31 38.75 -17.09 4.75
CA LEU A 31 37.92 -17.02 5.94
C LEU A 31 36.44 -16.97 5.57
N ARG A 32 35.60 -17.57 6.40
CA ARG A 32 34.14 -17.55 6.25
C ARG A 32 33.52 -16.61 7.26
N VAL A 33 32.68 -15.68 6.79
CA VAL A 33 31.79 -14.89 7.65
C VAL A 33 30.60 -15.76 8.06
N THR A 34 30.27 -15.76 9.35
CA THR A 34 29.25 -16.64 9.95
C THR A 34 28.01 -15.89 10.42
N GLY A 35 27.87 -14.61 10.07
CA GLY A 35 26.74 -13.76 10.44
C GLY A 35 27.17 -12.34 10.78
N SER A 36 26.20 -11.50 11.15
CA SER A 36 26.44 -10.16 11.69
C SER A 36 25.51 -9.86 12.86
N GLU A 37 25.80 -8.77 13.58
CA GLU A 37 24.95 -8.29 14.66
C GLU A 37 24.76 -6.79 14.54
N LEU A 38 23.51 -6.34 14.63
CA LEU A 38 23.19 -4.94 14.81
C LEU A 38 23.14 -4.59 16.30
N VAL A 39 24.03 -3.69 16.73
CA VAL A 39 24.03 -3.13 18.07
C VAL A 39 23.20 -1.85 18.09
N GLY A 40 22.20 -1.79 18.97
CA GLY A 40 21.27 -0.65 19.06
C GLY A 40 20.04 -0.78 18.16
N LEU A 41 19.65 0.34 17.56
CA LEU A 41 18.48 0.48 16.69
C LEU A 41 18.90 0.87 15.26
N VAL A 42 18.06 0.54 14.29
CA VAL A 42 18.29 0.83 12.86
C VAL A 42 17.09 1.51 12.22
N PRO A 43 17.28 2.49 11.32
CA PRO A 43 16.18 3.05 10.55
C PRO A 43 15.58 2.01 9.59
N LEU A 44 14.26 2.02 9.44
CA LEU A 44 13.52 1.13 8.52
C LEU A 44 14.05 1.25 7.10
N LYS A 45 14.29 2.49 6.63
CA LYS A 45 14.80 2.75 5.29
C LYS A 45 16.10 1.98 5.01
N ALA A 46 17.00 1.90 5.98
CA ALA A 46 18.28 1.23 5.82
C ALA A 46 18.12 -0.30 5.66
N MET A 47 17.11 -0.89 6.31
CA MET A 47 16.74 -2.30 6.14
C MET A 47 16.08 -2.54 4.77
N LEU A 48 15.22 -1.62 4.31
CA LEU A 48 14.59 -1.72 3.00
C LEU A 48 15.62 -1.60 1.86
N ASP A 49 16.58 -0.68 2.00
CA ASP A 49 17.66 -0.53 1.02
C ASP A 49 18.55 -1.77 0.98
N ALA A 50 18.82 -2.40 2.13
CA ALA A 50 19.51 -3.69 2.16
C ALA A 50 18.71 -4.80 1.47
N ALA A 51 17.40 -4.87 1.70
CA ALA A 51 16.55 -5.84 1.03
C ALA A 51 16.60 -5.67 -0.49
N ASP A 52 16.45 -4.43 -0.98
CA ASP A 52 16.42 -4.13 -2.41
C ASP A 52 17.77 -4.43 -3.08
N TYR A 53 18.88 -4.14 -2.38
CA TYR A 53 20.22 -4.52 -2.84
C TYR A 53 20.36 -6.03 -3.05
N PHE A 54 19.99 -6.84 -2.05
CA PHE A 54 20.13 -8.29 -2.13
C PHE A 54 19.14 -8.93 -3.09
N LEU A 55 17.91 -8.44 -3.18
CA LEU A 55 16.93 -8.90 -4.17
C LEU A 55 17.40 -8.63 -5.60
N THR A 56 17.99 -7.44 -5.85
CA THR A 56 18.57 -7.09 -7.14
C THR A 56 19.70 -8.05 -7.51
N LYS A 57 20.60 -8.36 -6.56
CA LYS A 57 21.68 -9.36 -6.77
C LYS A 57 21.14 -10.75 -7.08
N GLN A 58 20.00 -11.11 -6.50
CA GLN A 58 19.33 -12.38 -6.73
C GLN A 58 18.44 -12.38 -7.99
N GLN A 59 18.36 -11.26 -8.73
CA GLN A 59 17.43 -11.07 -9.85
C GLN A 59 15.97 -11.36 -9.47
N ARG A 60 15.56 -10.88 -8.29
CA ARG A 60 14.21 -11.07 -7.75
C ARG A 60 13.45 -9.76 -7.66
N SER A 61 12.12 -9.87 -7.80
CA SER A 61 11.21 -8.74 -7.72
C SER A 61 11.36 -7.96 -6.41
N LEU A 62 11.43 -6.63 -6.55
CA LEU A 62 11.40 -5.67 -5.45
C LEU A 62 9.98 -5.36 -4.99
N GLY A 63 8.96 -5.76 -5.75
CA GLY A 63 7.54 -5.51 -5.49
C GLY A 63 6.90 -6.47 -4.48
N ILE A 64 7.62 -6.86 -3.44
CA ILE A 64 7.16 -7.70 -2.33
C ILE A 64 6.73 -6.86 -1.11
N SER A 65 6.07 -7.49 -0.12
CA SER A 65 5.65 -6.78 1.09
C SER A 65 6.84 -6.27 1.91
N GLU A 66 6.63 -5.20 2.65
CA GLU A 66 7.62 -4.65 3.60
C GLU A 66 8.14 -5.73 4.57
N SER A 67 7.23 -6.51 5.14
CA SER A 67 7.58 -7.63 6.03
C SER A 67 8.51 -8.65 5.38
N GLU A 68 8.30 -8.98 4.10
CA GLU A 68 9.15 -9.90 3.37
C GLU A 68 10.49 -9.23 3.00
N LYS A 69 10.50 -7.93 2.66
CA LYS A 69 11.75 -7.17 2.50
C LYS A 69 12.60 -7.20 3.77
N ILE A 70 12.01 -6.96 4.94
CA ILE A 70 12.72 -7.02 6.22
C ILE A 70 13.28 -8.42 6.47
N LYS A 71 12.49 -9.46 6.24
CA LYS A 71 12.97 -10.85 6.36
C LYS A 71 14.14 -11.14 5.43
N ILE A 72 14.11 -10.66 4.18
CA ILE A 72 15.21 -10.82 3.24
C ILE A 72 16.45 -10.06 3.71
N ALA A 73 16.32 -8.82 4.19
CA ALA A 73 17.44 -8.06 4.74
C ALA A 73 18.07 -8.75 5.95
N VAL A 74 17.25 -9.22 6.90
CA VAL A 74 17.72 -9.95 8.09
C VAL A 74 18.52 -11.18 7.70
N LYS A 75 17.97 -12.02 6.79
CA LYS A 75 18.65 -13.23 6.34
C LYS A 75 19.90 -12.97 5.52
N SER A 76 19.87 -11.98 4.63
CA SER A 76 20.99 -11.70 3.73
C SER A 76 22.17 -11.06 4.46
N LEU A 77 21.89 -10.28 5.51
CA LEU A 77 22.91 -9.70 6.40
C LEU A 77 23.36 -10.68 7.50
N GLY A 78 22.70 -11.83 7.66
CA GLY A 78 22.98 -12.77 8.77
C GLY A 78 22.72 -12.16 10.15
N LEU A 79 21.75 -11.24 10.25
CA LEU A 79 21.45 -10.51 11.51
C LEU A 79 20.84 -11.40 12.59
N ASP A 80 20.34 -12.58 12.21
CA ASP A 80 19.75 -13.55 13.12
C ASP A 80 20.59 -14.81 13.33
N ASP A 81 21.84 -14.83 12.84
CA ASP A 81 22.74 -15.98 12.96
C ASP A 81 23.31 -16.15 14.38
N LEU A 82 23.53 -15.04 15.10
CA LEU A 82 24.06 -15.07 16.47
C LEU A 82 22.95 -15.15 17.53
N LYS A 83 21.82 -14.47 17.29
CA LYS A 83 20.63 -14.45 18.15
C LYS A 83 19.42 -14.01 17.33
N PRO A 84 18.18 -14.34 17.76
CA PRO A 84 16.99 -13.89 17.05
C PRO A 84 16.96 -12.36 16.85
N PHE A 85 16.69 -11.94 15.62
CA PHE A 85 16.45 -10.53 15.29
C PHE A 85 14.95 -10.24 15.41
N ASN A 86 14.55 -9.40 16.38
CA ASN A 86 13.18 -8.93 16.51
C ASN A 86 13.03 -7.55 15.83
N PRO A 87 12.36 -7.45 14.66
CA PRO A 87 12.20 -6.17 13.96
C PRO A 87 11.46 -5.12 14.79
N ASP A 88 10.49 -5.53 15.62
CA ASP A 88 9.69 -4.63 16.44
C ASP A 88 10.49 -3.93 17.55
N GLU A 89 11.62 -4.51 17.95
CA GLU A 89 12.52 -3.95 18.96
C GLU A 89 13.74 -3.27 18.36
N LYS A 90 14.08 -3.57 17.10
CA LYS A 90 15.32 -3.13 16.45
C LYS A 90 15.11 -2.03 15.43
N ILE A 91 13.95 -1.96 14.81
CA ILE A 91 13.63 -0.93 13.81
C ILE A 91 12.98 0.26 14.49
N ILE A 92 13.55 1.45 14.33
CA ILE A 92 13.12 2.68 15.02
C ILE A 92 11.64 2.97 14.77
N GLU A 93 11.21 2.93 13.51
CA GLU A 93 9.85 3.25 13.08
C GLU A 93 8.83 2.23 13.59
N TYR A 94 9.22 0.95 13.74
CA TYR A 94 8.34 -0.07 14.31
C TYR A 94 8.20 0.10 15.82
N LEU A 95 9.29 0.45 16.50
CA LEU A 95 9.30 0.72 17.94
C LEU A 95 8.45 1.95 18.30
N LEU A 96 8.45 2.98 17.43
CA LEU A 96 7.67 4.20 17.60
C LEU A 96 6.21 4.09 17.17
N LYS A 97 5.81 2.98 16.53
CA LYS A 97 4.43 2.79 16.07
C LYS A 97 3.50 2.73 17.27
N ASP A 98 2.58 3.67 17.37
CA ASP A 98 1.55 3.68 18.42
C ASP A 98 0.58 2.51 18.19
N ARG A 99 0.64 1.51 19.10
CA ARG A 99 -0.21 0.32 19.08
C ARG A 99 -1.53 0.51 19.82
N SER A 100 -1.75 1.67 20.44
CA SER A 100 -3.00 1.97 21.16
C SER A 100 -4.14 2.35 20.21
N VAL A 101 -3.81 2.89 19.03
CA VAL A 101 -4.78 3.22 17.98
C VAL A 101 -5.10 1.95 17.19
N LYS A 102 -6.31 1.40 17.38
CA LYS A 102 -6.81 0.29 16.57
C LYS A 102 -7.15 0.79 15.17
N LYS A 103 -6.47 0.24 14.16
CA LYS A 103 -6.79 0.49 12.75
C LYS A 103 -7.72 -0.60 12.23
N LEU A 104 -8.56 -0.26 11.26
CA LEU A 104 -9.42 -1.20 10.56
C LEU A 104 -8.59 -2.24 9.81
N ILE A 105 -7.45 -1.83 9.22
CA ILE A 105 -6.56 -2.74 8.52
C ILE A 105 -5.85 -3.77 9.42
N ASP A 106 -5.90 -3.59 10.75
CA ASP A 106 -5.29 -4.51 11.71
C ASP A 106 -6.24 -5.69 12.06
N PHE A 107 -7.50 -5.64 11.60
CA PHE A 107 -8.45 -6.74 11.79
C PHE A 107 -8.10 -7.95 10.93
N LYS A 108 -8.46 -9.13 11.43
CA LYS A 108 -8.55 -10.34 10.59
C LYS A 108 -9.73 -10.22 9.63
N LEU A 109 -9.72 -10.99 8.54
CA LEU A 109 -10.77 -10.91 7.50
C LEU A 109 -12.18 -11.17 8.05
N ASP A 110 -12.33 -12.16 8.92
CA ASP A 110 -13.58 -12.46 9.63
C ASP A 110 -13.99 -11.30 10.55
N GLY A 111 -13.05 -10.82 11.37
CA GLY A 111 -13.30 -9.68 12.26
C GLY A 111 -13.64 -8.39 11.52
N PHE A 112 -13.03 -8.12 10.37
CA PHE A 112 -13.35 -6.96 9.54
C PHE A 112 -14.75 -7.08 8.93
N ALA A 113 -15.15 -8.29 8.51
CA ALA A 113 -16.50 -8.55 8.01
C ALA A 113 -17.55 -8.39 9.12
N ASP A 114 -17.30 -8.95 10.31
CA ASP A 114 -18.19 -8.84 11.47
C ASP A 114 -18.33 -7.38 11.93
N GLU A 115 -17.22 -6.63 11.99
CA GLU A 115 -17.23 -5.21 12.34
C GLU A 115 -18.02 -4.39 11.32
N THR A 116 -17.87 -4.67 10.02
CA THR A 116 -18.64 -4.02 8.95
C THR A 116 -20.14 -4.32 9.03
N ALA A 117 -20.50 -5.53 9.47
CA ALA A 117 -21.89 -5.95 9.64
C ALA A 117 -22.51 -5.55 10.99
N SER A 118 -21.75 -4.87 11.84
CA SER A 118 -22.19 -4.47 13.18
C SER A 118 -23.18 -3.28 13.16
N GLU A 119 -23.67 -2.87 14.34
CA GLU A 119 -24.47 -1.66 14.50
C GLU A 119 -23.63 -0.36 14.49
N SER A 120 -22.33 -0.46 14.22
CA SER A 120 -21.43 0.68 14.09
C SER A 120 -21.70 1.47 12.80
N VAL A 121 -21.42 2.78 12.86
CA VAL A 121 -21.48 3.68 11.69
C VAL A 121 -20.22 3.62 10.82
N ALA A 122 -19.18 2.90 11.26
CA ALA A 122 -17.94 2.65 10.53
C ALA A 122 -17.36 1.27 10.92
N PRO A 123 -16.73 0.52 10.01
CA PRO A 123 -16.37 0.88 8.63
C PRO A 123 -17.58 0.93 7.68
N GLY A 124 -17.60 1.95 6.82
CA GLY A 124 -18.67 2.18 5.85
C GLY A 124 -18.30 1.77 4.42
N GLY A 125 -19.17 2.12 3.47
CA GLY A 125 -18.96 1.80 2.04
C GLY A 125 -17.68 2.39 1.45
N GLY A 126 -17.18 3.53 1.94
CA GLY A 126 -15.91 4.12 1.52
C GLY A 126 -14.72 3.25 1.90
N SER A 127 -14.63 2.87 3.17
CA SER A 127 -13.63 1.96 3.73
C SER A 127 -13.62 0.60 2.99
N ILE A 128 -14.80 0.04 2.72
CA ILE A 128 -14.93 -1.21 1.94
C ILE A 128 -14.48 -1.03 0.50
N SER A 129 -14.84 0.08 -0.14
CA SER A 129 -14.39 0.38 -1.51
C SER A 129 -12.87 0.45 -1.60
N ALA A 130 -12.22 1.11 -0.65
CA ALA A 130 -10.76 1.18 -0.57
C ALA A 130 -10.14 -0.21 -0.41
N TYR A 131 -10.67 -1.04 0.49
CA TYR A 131 -10.15 -2.38 0.72
C TYR A 131 -10.34 -3.33 -0.48
N VAL A 132 -11.52 -3.30 -1.12
CA VAL A 132 -11.78 -4.06 -2.36
C VAL A 132 -10.80 -3.65 -3.47
N GLY A 133 -10.48 -2.35 -3.58
CA GLY A 133 -9.46 -1.86 -4.50
C GLY A 133 -8.08 -2.42 -4.16
N ALA A 134 -7.71 -2.45 -2.88
CA ALA A 134 -6.45 -3.01 -2.41
C ALA A 134 -6.32 -4.50 -2.76
N LEU A 135 -7.41 -5.28 -2.61
CA LEU A 135 -7.47 -6.68 -3.04
C LEU A 135 -7.30 -6.80 -4.56
N GLY A 136 -7.97 -5.93 -5.33
CA GLY A 136 -7.89 -5.93 -6.79
C GLY A 136 -6.47 -5.74 -7.32
N VAL A 137 -5.78 -4.69 -6.85
CA VAL A 137 -4.38 -4.45 -7.25
C VAL A 137 -3.42 -5.48 -6.67
N SER A 138 -3.74 -6.10 -5.53
CA SER A 138 -2.93 -7.19 -4.97
C SER A 138 -2.89 -8.40 -5.90
N LEU A 139 -3.98 -8.72 -6.61
CA LEU A 139 -3.98 -9.75 -7.65
C LEU A 139 -3.08 -9.37 -8.82
N GLY A 140 -3.19 -8.15 -9.36
CA GLY A 140 -2.28 -7.67 -10.41
C GLY A 140 -0.80 -7.73 -9.98
N THR A 141 -0.52 -7.32 -8.74
CA THR A 141 0.82 -7.36 -8.13
C THR A 141 1.31 -8.80 -7.96
N MET A 142 0.42 -9.73 -7.58
CA MET A 142 0.74 -11.15 -7.50
C MET A 142 1.17 -11.66 -8.87
N VAL A 143 0.37 -11.41 -9.92
CA VAL A 143 0.67 -11.84 -11.30
C VAL A 143 2.02 -11.28 -11.76
N ALA A 144 2.34 -10.03 -11.44
CA ALA A 144 3.65 -9.45 -11.71
C ALA A 144 4.77 -10.23 -10.99
N ASN A 145 4.63 -10.49 -9.68
CA ASN A 145 5.64 -11.22 -8.91
C ASN A 145 5.86 -12.67 -9.39
N ILE A 146 4.79 -13.41 -9.69
CA ILE A 146 4.93 -14.77 -10.22
C ILE A 146 5.50 -14.78 -11.64
N SER A 147 5.22 -13.75 -12.45
CA SER A 147 5.81 -13.59 -13.78
C SER A 147 7.31 -13.27 -13.71
N ALA A 148 7.72 -12.44 -12.75
CA ALA A 148 9.13 -12.09 -12.51
C ALA A 148 10.00 -13.30 -12.16
N HIS A 149 9.40 -14.37 -11.63
CA HIS A 149 10.10 -15.58 -11.20
C HIS A 149 9.76 -16.81 -12.06
N LYS A 150 9.19 -16.59 -13.25
CA LYS A 150 8.88 -17.69 -14.16
C LYS A 150 10.18 -18.22 -14.80
N PRO A 151 10.46 -19.54 -14.71
CA PRO A 151 11.61 -20.12 -15.41
C PRO A 151 11.59 -19.82 -16.91
N GLY A 152 12.73 -19.37 -17.45
CA GLY A 152 12.89 -18.99 -18.85
C GLY A 152 12.51 -17.54 -19.17
N TRP A 153 12.06 -16.76 -18.19
CA TRP A 153 11.85 -15.30 -18.27
C TRP A 153 12.82 -14.54 -17.36
N ASP A 154 13.95 -15.16 -17.04
CA ASP A 154 14.94 -14.63 -16.10
C ASP A 154 15.50 -13.27 -16.56
N ASP A 155 15.53 -12.99 -17.87
CA ASP A 155 15.93 -11.71 -18.45
C ASP A 155 14.87 -10.59 -18.29
N LYS A 156 13.64 -10.94 -17.90
CA LYS A 156 12.50 -10.02 -17.78
C LYS A 156 12.10 -9.72 -16.34
N TRP A 157 12.85 -10.23 -15.35
CA TRP A 157 12.51 -10.05 -13.94
C TRP A 157 12.32 -8.56 -13.57
N GLU A 158 13.16 -7.67 -14.10
CA GLU A 158 13.07 -6.22 -13.84
C GLU A 158 11.78 -5.60 -14.38
N PHE A 159 11.33 -6.02 -15.56
CA PHE A 159 10.10 -5.52 -16.17
C PHE A 159 8.92 -5.81 -15.24
N TYR A 160 8.79 -7.06 -14.80
CA TYR A 160 7.72 -7.45 -13.90
C TYR A 160 7.90 -6.89 -12.48
N SER A 161 9.14 -6.75 -12.01
CA SER A 161 9.45 -6.11 -10.73
C SER A 161 8.91 -4.68 -10.67
N LYS A 162 9.15 -3.87 -11.71
CA LYS A 162 8.66 -2.49 -11.78
C LYS A 162 7.13 -2.41 -11.70
N TRP A 163 6.43 -3.34 -12.34
CA TRP A 163 4.97 -3.43 -12.23
C TRP A 163 4.51 -3.88 -10.84
N ALA A 164 5.23 -4.82 -10.22
CA ALA A 164 4.94 -5.27 -8.86
C ALA A 164 5.16 -4.14 -7.84
N GLU A 165 6.24 -3.36 -7.95
CA GLU A 165 6.49 -2.19 -7.10
C GLU A 165 5.39 -1.14 -7.25
N LYS A 166 4.99 -0.84 -8.50
CA LYS A 166 3.88 0.06 -8.78
C LYS A 166 2.57 -0.43 -8.15
N GLY A 167 2.31 -1.73 -8.23
CA GLY A 167 1.18 -2.38 -7.57
C GLY A 167 1.22 -2.27 -6.03
N GLN A 168 2.40 -2.44 -5.40
CA GLN A 168 2.58 -2.22 -3.97
C GLN A 168 2.27 -0.78 -3.56
N THR A 169 2.68 0.21 -4.37
CA THR A 169 2.37 1.63 -4.11
C THR A 169 0.86 1.88 -4.07
N TYR A 170 0.12 1.40 -5.07
CA TYR A 170 -1.34 1.51 -5.11
C TYR A 170 -2.00 0.78 -3.95
N LYS A 171 -1.59 -0.46 -3.69
CA LYS A 171 -2.12 -1.27 -2.59
C LYS A 171 -1.95 -0.56 -1.24
N ASN A 172 -0.75 -0.06 -0.95
CA ASN A 172 -0.45 0.59 0.33
C ASN A 172 -1.24 1.90 0.48
N LYS A 173 -1.40 2.67 -0.60
CA LYS A 173 -2.25 3.88 -0.59
C LYS A 173 -3.71 3.52 -0.33
N LEU A 174 -4.25 2.49 -0.98
CA LEU A 174 -5.63 2.04 -0.76
C LEU A 174 -5.84 1.52 0.66
N LEU A 175 -4.89 0.77 1.23
CA LEU A 175 -4.95 0.34 2.63
C LEU A 175 -4.97 1.54 3.59
N ALA A 176 -4.14 2.56 3.36
CA ALA A 176 -4.16 3.77 4.18
C ALA A 176 -5.52 4.51 4.09
N LEU A 177 -6.15 4.51 2.92
CA LEU A 177 -7.47 5.12 2.71
C LEU A 177 -8.61 4.36 3.43
N VAL A 178 -8.44 3.09 3.80
CA VAL A 178 -9.43 2.35 4.61
C VAL A 178 -9.62 3.01 5.97
N ASP A 179 -8.52 3.26 6.69
CA ASP A 179 -8.58 3.93 7.98
C ASP A 179 -8.98 5.40 7.82
N GLU A 180 -8.46 6.04 6.77
CA GLU A 180 -8.67 7.47 6.58
C GLU A 180 -10.12 7.84 6.28
N ASP A 181 -10.88 6.96 5.62
CA ASP A 181 -12.33 7.13 5.42
C ASP A 181 -13.07 7.23 6.75
N THR A 182 -12.73 6.36 7.71
CA THR A 182 -13.31 6.39 9.06
C THR A 182 -12.84 7.61 9.85
N ASN A 183 -11.56 7.99 9.74
CA ASN A 183 -11.03 9.19 10.39
C ASN A 183 -11.71 10.47 9.86
N ALA A 184 -11.93 10.55 8.54
CA ALA A 184 -12.61 11.68 7.91
C ALA A 184 -14.08 11.78 8.37
N PHE A 185 -14.77 10.64 8.50
CA PHE A 185 -16.13 10.62 9.05
C PHE A 185 -16.17 11.05 10.52
N ASN A 186 -15.22 10.60 11.35
CA ASN A 186 -15.12 11.01 12.75
C ASN A 186 -14.96 12.53 12.91
N LYS A 187 -14.19 13.19 12.02
CA LYS A 187 -14.06 14.66 12.01
C LYS A 187 -15.39 15.36 11.76
N ILE A 188 -16.27 14.79 10.93
CA ILE A 188 -17.63 15.33 10.74
C ILE A 188 -18.42 15.24 12.05
N LEU A 189 -18.37 14.10 12.74
CA LEU A 189 -19.05 13.91 14.02
C LEU A 189 -18.52 14.87 15.10
N GLU A 190 -17.21 15.08 15.16
CA GLU A 190 -16.58 16.07 16.04
C GLU A 190 -17.09 17.47 15.75
N GLY A 191 -17.16 17.87 14.47
CA GLY A 191 -17.75 19.15 14.06
C GLY A 191 -19.20 19.30 14.54
N PHE A 192 -20.01 18.25 14.46
CA PHE A 192 -21.38 18.28 14.97
C PHE A 192 -21.49 18.43 16.49
N ARG A 193 -20.48 17.95 17.25
CA ARG A 193 -20.39 18.03 18.71
C ARG A 193 -19.89 19.38 19.23
N MET A 194 -19.37 20.26 18.36
CA MET A 194 -18.91 21.58 18.77
C MET A 194 -20.03 22.43 19.40
N PRO A 195 -19.68 23.37 20.31
CA PRO A 195 -20.63 24.32 20.91
C PRO A 195 -21.42 25.12 19.85
N LYS A 196 -22.62 25.59 20.24
CA LYS A 196 -23.56 26.28 19.34
C LYS A 196 -24.43 27.33 20.05
N SER A 197 -23.97 27.82 21.20
CA SER A 197 -24.71 28.72 22.07
C SER A 197 -24.59 30.18 21.63
N THR A 198 -23.42 30.58 21.12
CA THR A 198 -23.18 31.94 20.60
C THR A 198 -23.15 31.97 19.07
N ASP A 199 -23.33 33.15 18.46
CA ASP A 199 -23.26 33.27 17.00
C ASP A 199 -21.85 33.02 16.46
N ALA A 200 -20.81 33.36 17.23
CA ALA A 200 -19.43 33.01 16.93
C ALA A 200 -19.22 31.48 16.94
N GLU A 201 -19.74 30.78 17.95
CA GLU A 201 -19.68 29.32 18.02
C GLU A 201 -20.45 28.65 16.87
N LYS A 202 -21.63 29.16 16.52
CA LYS A 202 -22.40 28.65 15.37
C LYS A 202 -21.63 28.82 14.06
N ALA A 203 -20.96 29.95 13.86
CA ALA A 203 -20.16 30.22 12.67
C ALA A 203 -18.96 29.27 12.58
N GLU A 204 -18.20 29.10 13.68
CA GLU A 204 -17.05 28.21 13.73
C GLU A 204 -17.47 26.74 13.54
N ARG A 205 -18.53 26.31 14.21
CA ARG A 205 -19.13 24.98 14.02
C ARG A 205 -19.53 24.73 12.57
N ALA A 206 -20.19 25.71 11.93
CA ALA A 206 -20.60 25.58 10.53
C ALA A 206 -19.39 25.47 9.59
N LYS A 207 -18.32 26.22 9.85
CA LYS A 207 -17.06 26.16 9.10
C LYS A 207 -16.38 24.80 9.27
N ALA A 208 -16.21 24.34 10.51
CA ALA A 208 -15.58 23.06 10.82
C ALA A 208 -16.31 21.88 10.17
N ILE A 209 -17.65 21.86 10.21
CA ILE A 209 -18.45 20.84 9.52
C ILE A 209 -18.20 20.89 8.02
N GLN A 210 -18.20 22.08 7.39
CA GLN A 210 -17.98 22.19 5.94
C GLN A 210 -16.58 21.73 5.53
N GLU A 211 -15.54 22.08 6.29
CA GLU A 211 -14.17 21.62 6.03
C GLU A 211 -14.04 20.10 6.21
N ALA A 212 -14.65 19.55 7.27
CA ALA A 212 -14.68 18.10 7.49
C ALA A 212 -15.45 17.35 6.38
N THR A 213 -16.57 17.89 5.90
CA THR A 213 -17.33 17.28 4.78
C THR A 213 -16.57 17.35 3.46
N LYS A 214 -15.84 18.45 3.17
CA LYS A 214 -14.94 18.51 2.00
C LYS A 214 -13.87 17.42 2.10
N TYR A 215 -13.20 17.32 3.24
CA TYR A 215 -12.20 16.30 3.49
C TYR A 215 -12.75 14.87 3.31
N ALA A 216 -13.91 14.57 3.92
CA ALA A 216 -14.58 13.28 3.75
C ALA A 216 -15.09 13.03 2.32
N THR A 217 -15.20 14.05 1.47
CA THR A 217 -15.49 13.87 0.04
C THR A 217 -14.21 13.59 -0.75
N GLU A 218 -13.08 14.17 -0.34
CA GLU A 218 -11.77 13.97 -0.97
C GLU A 218 -11.25 12.54 -0.76
N ILE A 219 -11.47 11.91 0.40
CA ILE A 219 -11.00 10.55 0.66
C ILE A 219 -11.56 9.50 -0.33
N PRO A 220 -12.88 9.35 -0.52
CA PRO A 220 -13.40 8.44 -1.54
C PRO A 220 -13.01 8.88 -2.95
N PHE A 221 -12.83 10.18 -3.23
CA PHE A 221 -12.29 10.61 -4.52
C PHE A 221 -10.85 10.10 -4.75
N GLN A 222 -10.00 10.13 -3.73
CA GLN A 222 -8.65 9.54 -3.79
C GLN A 222 -8.70 8.01 -3.95
N VAL A 223 -9.69 7.33 -3.37
CA VAL A 223 -9.95 5.90 -3.61
C VAL A 223 -10.26 5.67 -5.09
N MET A 224 -11.12 6.50 -5.70
CA MET A 224 -11.43 6.40 -7.13
C MET A 224 -10.19 6.57 -8.01
N GLU A 225 -9.39 7.62 -7.77
CA GLU A 225 -8.16 7.88 -8.52
C GLU A 225 -7.19 6.68 -8.40
N THR A 226 -6.93 6.25 -7.18
CA THR A 226 -5.95 5.20 -6.90
C THR A 226 -6.40 3.84 -7.45
N ALA A 227 -7.69 3.50 -7.30
CA ALA A 227 -8.24 2.26 -7.83
C ALA A 227 -8.27 2.26 -9.36
N TYR A 228 -8.66 3.37 -10.00
CA TYR A 228 -8.63 3.49 -11.45
C TYR A 228 -7.21 3.39 -12.01
N ASP A 229 -6.26 4.15 -11.44
CA ASP A 229 -4.86 4.10 -11.85
C ASP A 229 -4.31 2.68 -11.70
N SER A 230 -4.65 1.97 -10.62
CA SER A 230 -4.17 0.60 -10.38
C SER A 230 -4.56 -0.41 -11.47
N MET A 231 -5.62 -0.14 -12.25
CA MET A 231 -6.08 -1.02 -13.33
C MET A 231 -5.03 -1.18 -14.43
N GLU A 232 -4.08 -0.26 -14.57
CA GLU A 232 -2.98 -0.40 -15.52
C GLU A 232 -2.08 -1.61 -15.20
N VAL A 233 -1.94 -1.96 -13.91
CA VAL A 233 -1.18 -3.13 -13.48
C VAL A 233 -1.89 -4.38 -13.97
N MET A 234 -3.20 -4.50 -13.70
CA MET A 234 -4.02 -5.62 -14.16
C MET A 234 -4.04 -5.72 -15.69
N LYS A 235 -4.22 -4.60 -16.40
CA LYS A 235 -4.20 -4.54 -17.87
C LYS A 235 -2.89 -5.05 -18.45
N THR A 236 -1.77 -4.61 -17.88
CA THR A 236 -0.46 -5.06 -18.34
C THR A 236 -0.28 -6.55 -18.03
N MET A 237 -0.65 -6.99 -16.83
CA MET A 237 -0.44 -8.37 -16.41
C MET A 237 -1.31 -9.39 -17.15
N VAL A 238 -2.52 -9.04 -17.59
CA VAL A 238 -3.29 -9.94 -18.48
C VAL A 238 -2.65 -10.07 -19.86
N ARG A 239 -1.99 -9.01 -20.36
CA ARG A 239 -1.38 -8.99 -21.70
C ARG A 239 -0.01 -9.62 -21.75
N GLU A 240 0.87 -9.20 -20.85
CA GLU A 240 2.31 -9.49 -20.86
C GLU A 240 2.73 -10.44 -19.73
N GLY A 241 1.86 -10.66 -18.74
CA GLY A 241 2.13 -11.56 -17.62
C GLY A 241 1.86 -13.02 -17.93
N LEU A 242 1.89 -13.83 -16.87
CA LEU A 242 1.57 -15.25 -16.93
C LEU A 242 0.14 -15.50 -17.41
N GLN A 243 0.01 -16.14 -18.58
CA GLN A 243 -1.29 -16.45 -19.19
C GLN A 243 -2.12 -17.45 -18.36
N SER A 244 -1.49 -18.26 -17.51
CA SER A 244 -2.19 -19.12 -16.55
C SER A 244 -2.92 -18.34 -15.44
N SER A 245 -2.67 -17.03 -15.32
CA SER A 245 -3.26 -16.13 -14.32
C SER A 245 -4.17 -15.06 -14.95
N LEU A 246 -4.71 -15.32 -16.14
CA LEU A 246 -5.69 -14.44 -16.79
C LEU A 246 -6.92 -14.18 -15.90
N SER A 247 -7.40 -15.22 -15.20
CA SER A 247 -8.51 -15.09 -14.25
C SER A 247 -8.18 -14.15 -13.10
N ASP A 248 -6.96 -14.20 -12.57
CA ASP A 248 -6.50 -13.34 -11.46
C ASP A 248 -6.49 -11.87 -11.89
N GLY A 249 -5.99 -11.60 -13.10
CA GLY A 249 -5.99 -10.26 -13.68
C GLY A 249 -7.41 -9.73 -13.95
N ALA A 250 -8.32 -10.58 -14.41
CA ALA A 250 -9.73 -10.22 -14.62
C ALA A 250 -10.45 -9.89 -13.30
N VAL A 251 -10.31 -10.75 -12.27
CA VAL A 251 -10.86 -10.49 -10.94
C VAL A 251 -10.28 -9.20 -10.36
N GLY A 252 -8.97 -8.98 -10.53
CA GLY A 252 -8.31 -7.74 -10.11
C GLY A 252 -8.96 -6.50 -10.71
N ALA A 253 -9.22 -6.50 -12.03
CA ALA A 253 -9.88 -5.40 -12.71
C ALA A 253 -11.34 -5.19 -12.28
N LEU A 254 -12.09 -6.27 -12.04
CA LEU A 254 -13.46 -6.23 -11.53
C LEU A 254 -13.52 -5.62 -10.12
N CYS A 255 -12.58 -5.99 -9.25
CA CYS A 255 -12.43 -5.42 -7.91
C CYS A 255 -12.09 -3.92 -7.98
N ALA A 256 -11.11 -3.52 -8.79
CA ALA A 256 -10.75 -2.12 -8.96
C ALA A 256 -11.92 -1.27 -9.49
N ARG A 257 -12.69 -1.78 -10.47
CA ARG A 257 -13.91 -1.11 -10.92
C ARG A 257 -14.94 -0.98 -9.81
N THR A 258 -15.17 -2.05 -9.03
CA THR A 258 -16.11 -2.02 -7.90
C THR A 258 -15.69 -0.98 -6.86
N ALA A 259 -14.39 -0.86 -6.57
CA ALA A 259 -13.85 0.17 -5.70
C ALA A 259 -14.13 1.59 -6.22
N VAL A 260 -13.89 1.85 -7.52
CA VAL A 260 -14.22 3.14 -8.15
C VAL A 260 -15.72 3.45 -8.02
N MET A 261 -16.58 2.48 -8.34
CA MET A 261 -18.03 2.66 -8.32
C MET A 261 -18.57 2.88 -6.90
N GLY A 262 -18.09 2.10 -5.92
CA GLY A 262 -18.46 2.26 -4.52
C GLY A 262 -18.03 3.61 -3.96
N ALA A 263 -16.78 4.01 -4.23
CA ALA A 263 -16.25 5.31 -3.81
C ALA A 263 -16.97 6.48 -4.49
N TYR A 264 -17.38 6.34 -5.76
CA TYR A 264 -18.18 7.34 -6.47
C TYR A 264 -19.49 7.69 -5.75
N PHE A 265 -20.21 6.69 -5.22
CA PHE A 265 -21.42 6.96 -4.45
C PHE A 265 -21.14 7.68 -3.13
N ASN A 266 -20.00 7.41 -2.49
CA ASN A 266 -19.55 8.10 -1.29
C ASN A 266 -19.17 9.57 -1.58
N VAL A 267 -18.52 9.85 -2.72
CA VAL A 267 -18.30 11.24 -3.19
C VAL A 267 -19.63 11.96 -3.38
N LYS A 268 -20.59 11.34 -4.06
CA LYS A 268 -21.89 11.98 -4.35
C LYS A 268 -22.74 12.24 -3.13
N ILE A 269 -22.74 11.34 -2.14
CA ILE A 269 -23.54 11.54 -0.94
C ILE A 269 -22.98 12.70 -0.13
N ASN A 270 -21.66 12.75 0.09
CA ASN A 270 -21.02 13.81 0.87
C ASN A 270 -21.12 15.18 0.17
N ALA A 271 -21.00 15.19 -1.16
CA ALA A 271 -21.13 16.41 -1.96
C ALA A 271 -22.48 17.13 -1.83
N LYS A 272 -23.57 16.43 -1.44
CA LYS A 272 -24.89 17.05 -1.24
C LYS A 272 -24.88 18.05 -0.08
N ASP A 273 -24.07 17.78 0.94
CA ASP A 273 -24.03 18.55 2.18
C ASP A 273 -23.00 19.70 2.14
N ILE A 274 -22.29 19.85 1.02
CA ILE A 274 -21.31 20.92 0.79
C ILE A 274 -22.00 22.13 0.15
N LYS A 275 -21.78 23.31 0.76
CA LYS A 275 -22.32 24.59 0.28
C LYS A 275 -21.49 25.21 -0.84
N ASP A 276 -20.20 24.93 -0.85
CA ASP A 276 -19.26 25.36 -1.90
C ASP A 276 -19.58 24.64 -3.22
N ARG A 277 -20.30 25.35 -4.10
CA ARG A 277 -20.76 24.79 -5.38
C ARG A 277 -19.63 24.63 -6.38
N GLU A 278 -18.65 25.54 -6.39
CA GLU A 278 -17.49 25.43 -7.29
C GLU A 278 -16.68 24.17 -6.96
N PHE A 279 -16.39 23.93 -5.68
CA PHE A 279 -15.75 22.69 -5.24
C PHE A 279 -16.57 21.45 -5.64
N THR A 280 -17.87 21.48 -5.36
CA THR A 280 -18.78 20.34 -5.59
C THR A 280 -18.88 19.99 -7.07
N GLU A 281 -19.05 20.97 -7.94
CA GLU A 281 -19.13 20.75 -9.38
C GLU A 281 -17.80 20.24 -9.94
N ALA A 282 -16.67 20.78 -9.47
CA ALA A 282 -15.35 20.36 -9.89
C ALA A 282 -15.05 18.90 -9.51
N ILE A 283 -15.32 18.50 -8.26
CA ILE A 283 -15.04 17.14 -7.80
C ILE A 283 -15.98 16.11 -8.43
N ILE A 284 -17.28 16.44 -8.59
CA ILE A 284 -18.24 15.55 -9.25
C ILE A 284 -17.85 15.33 -10.72
N LYS A 285 -17.48 16.39 -11.44
CA LYS A 285 -17.04 16.28 -12.85
C LYS A 285 -15.83 15.36 -13.00
N LYS A 286 -14.86 15.47 -12.09
CA LYS A 286 -13.68 14.57 -12.08
C LYS A 286 -14.10 13.13 -11.74
N ALA A 287 -14.96 12.96 -10.74
CA ALA A 287 -15.46 11.66 -10.31
C ALA A 287 -16.24 10.95 -11.44
N ASP A 288 -17.13 11.65 -12.14
CA ASP A 288 -17.85 11.13 -13.31
C ASP A 288 -16.88 10.61 -14.38
N LYS A 289 -15.85 11.40 -14.70
CA LYS A 289 -14.82 10.99 -15.68
C LYS A 289 -14.15 9.67 -15.27
N ILE A 290 -13.72 9.56 -14.02
CA ILE A 290 -13.06 8.34 -13.51
C ILE A 290 -14.03 7.16 -13.53
N TYR A 291 -15.27 7.37 -13.08
CA TYR A 291 -16.32 6.34 -13.04
C TYR A 291 -16.54 5.72 -14.43
N PHE A 292 -16.76 6.53 -15.46
CA PHE A 292 -16.99 6.03 -16.82
C PHE A 292 -15.72 5.43 -17.44
N SER A 293 -14.55 6.01 -17.15
CA SER A 293 -13.28 5.48 -17.66
C SER A 293 -12.95 4.11 -17.06
N ALA A 294 -13.23 3.90 -15.77
CA ALA A 294 -13.03 2.62 -15.10
C ALA A 294 -13.92 1.52 -15.69
N ILE A 295 -15.19 1.82 -15.98
CA ILE A 295 -16.10 0.87 -16.64
C ILE A 295 -15.58 0.49 -18.04
N ALA A 296 -15.16 1.48 -18.82
CA ALA A 296 -14.63 1.24 -20.16
C ALA A 296 -13.33 0.40 -20.13
N LEU A 297 -12.43 0.72 -19.19
CA LEU A 297 -11.15 0.02 -19.03
C LEU A 297 -11.34 -1.41 -18.53
N GLU A 298 -12.25 -1.63 -17.57
CA GLU A 298 -12.58 -2.98 -17.10
C GLU A 298 -13.12 -3.83 -18.23
N LYS A 299 -14.06 -3.29 -19.02
CA LYS A 299 -14.59 -3.97 -20.20
C LYS A 299 -13.49 -4.35 -21.19
N GLU A 300 -12.55 -3.45 -21.48
CA GLU A 300 -11.41 -3.74 -22.35
C GLU A 300 -10.56 -4.93 -21.83
N ILE A 301 -10.29 -4.95 -20.52
CA ILE A 301 -9.50 -6.01 -19.87
C ILE A 301 -10.24 -7.34 -19.93
N VAL A 302 -11.53 -7.36 -19.58
CA VAL A 302 -12.35 -8.58 -19.56
C VAL A 302 -12.58 -9.12 -20.97
N ASP A 303 -12.84 -8.26 -21.95
CA ASP A 303 -12.97 -8.69 -23.36
C ASP A 303 -11.67 -9.32 -23.85
N TYR A 304 -10.50 -8.76 -23.49
CA TYR A 304 -9.21 -9.35 -23.81
C TYR A 304 -9.06 -10.73 -23.17
N VAL A 305 -9.37 -10.87 -21.87
CA VAL A 305 -9.28 -12.15 -21.16
C VAL A 305 -10.19 -13.20 -21.81
N ASN A 306 -11.45 -12.86 -22.10
CA ASN A 306 -12.40 -13.75 -22.76
C ASN A 306 -11.92 -14.18 -24.15
N SER A 307 -11.19 -13.34 -24.88
CA SER A 307 -10.62 -13.72 -26.18
C SER A 307 -9.47 -14.73 -26.10
N LYS A 308 -8.96 -15.01 -24.90
CA LYS A 308 -7.83 -15.92 -24.63
C LYS A 308 -8.27 -17.23 -23.95
N MET A 309 -9.54 -17.35 -23.58
CA MET A 309 -10.14 -18.53 -22.95
C MET A 309 -10.93 -19.34 -23.98
#